data_AF-A0A534DJW1-F1
#
_entry.id   AF-A0A534DJW1-F1
#
_cell.length_a   1.000
_cell.length_b   1.000
_cell.length_c   1.000
_cell.angle_alpha   90.00
_cell.angle_beta   90.00
_cell.angle_gamma   90.00
#
_symmetry.space_group_name_H-M   'P 1'
#
loop_
_entity.id
_entity.type
_entity.pdbx_description
1 polymer ?
#
loop_
_entity_poly.entity_id
_entity_poly.type
_entity_poly.pdbx_seq_one_letter_code
_entity_poly.pdbx_strand_id
1 'polypeptide(L)'
;RRVNEDNVDLNRNFIDFSQPPSSAAYESLHDWLVPTDWEGAARASADAALQQHIAEHGMRAFQQALTAGQYTRPEGLFYGGTARTWSAQTLGQLLREQLPDGVRRVAVLDLHTGLGPTAYGEPILIPCARGDLARARAWFGCEVRSLVAEESANITGEKAVAAELEGTLARGFQEALPKTEITFIGLEFGTRQVTDVLTALRADHWVHARAPRDAVRSAAAQRLMRAAFYCETPAWQAAVYGRTADFVFRTCRALAQPA
;
A
#
# COMPACT_ATOMS: atom_id res chain seq x y z
N ARG A 1 -9.78 5.62 -8.08
CA ARG A 1 -9.74 5.25 -6.64
C ARG A 1 -8.57 4.31 -6.43
N ARG A 2 -8.12 4.09 -5.18
CA ARG A 2 -7.04 3.13 -4.84
C ARG A 2 -7.54 1.67 -4.75
N VAL A 3 -8.79 1.52 -4.34
CA VAL A 3 -9.48 0.25 -4.05
C VAL A 3 -10.15 -0.32 -5.30
N ASN A 4 -10.60 -1.57 -5.22
CA ASN A 4 -11.41 -2.22 -6.25
C ASN A 4 -12.88 -1.74 -6.24
N GLU A 5 -13.72 -2.38 -7.05
CA GLU A 5 -15.17 -2.13 -7.17
C GLU A 5 -15.96 -2.29 -5.87
N ASP A 6 -15.48 -3.11 -4.93
CA ASP A 6 -16.11 -3.40 -3.64
C ASP A 6 -15.56 -2.54 -2.49
N ASN A 7 -14.81 -1.47 -2.81
CA ASN A 7 -14.08 -0.65 -1.86
C ASN A 7 -12.98 -1.41 -1.08
N VAL A 8 -12.53 -2.56 -1.58
CA VAL A 8 -11.49 -3.37 -0.95
C VAL A 8 -10.09 -2.91 -1.40
N ASP A 9 -9.20 -2.67 -0.42
CA ASP A 9 -7.77 -2.56 -0.66
C ASP A 9 -7.20 -3.98 -0.86
N LEU A 10 -6.81 -4.27 -2.10
CA LEU A 10 -6.32 -5.59 -2.49
C LEU A 10 -5.09 -6.02 -1.68
N ASN A 11 -4.30 -5.08 -1.18
CA ASN A 11 -3.13 -5.34 -0.35
C ASN A 11 -3.49 -5.62 1.13
N ARG A 12 -4.78 -5.82 1.45
CA ARG A 12 -5.31 -6.35 2.72
C ARG A 12 -6.21 -7.58 2.51
N ASN A 13 -6.40 -8.04 1.27
CA ASN A 13 -7.41 -9.06 0.96
C ASN A 13 -6.88 -10.50 1.02
N PHE A 14 -5.55 -10.70 1.13
CA PHE A 14 -4.92 -12.02 1.16
C PHE A 14 -4.84 -12.64 2.57
N ILE A 15 -5.93 -12.60 3.34
CA ILE A 15 -6.00 -13.16 4.69
C ILE A 15 -6.81 -14.45 4.76
N ASP A 16 -6.79 -15.10 5.93
CA ASP A 16 -7.80 -16.09 6.32
C ASP A 16 -9.05 -15.37 6.85
N PHE A 17 -10.11 -15.34 6.04
CA PHE A 17 -11.37 -14.68 6.40
C PHE A 17 -12.16 -15.39 7.51
N SER A 18 -11.79 -16.61 7.89
CA SER A 18 -12.38 -17.26 9.07
C SER A 18 -11.88 -16.65 10.38
N GLN A 19 -10.73 -15.96 10.34
CA GLN A 19 -10.10 -15.32 11.49
C GLN A 19 -9.49 -13.97 11.07
N PRO A 20 -10.33 -12.98 10.72
CA PRO A 20 -9.83 -11.69 10.25
C PRO A 20 -9.09 -10.93 11.37
N PRO A 21 -8.06 -10.14 11.02
CA PRO A 21 -7.38 -9.26 11.98
C PRO A 21 -8.33 -8.29 12.68
N SER A 22 -7.99 -7.93 13.91
CA SER A 22 -8.76 -6.97 14.70
C SER A 22 -8.77 -5.60 14.02
N SER A 23 -9.97 -4.99 13.93
CA SER A 23 -10.16 -3.63 13.42
C SER A 23 -10.23 -2.58 14.53
N ALA A 24 -9.97 -2.94 15.79
CA ALA A 24 -10.22 -2.08 16.95
C ALA A 24 -9.49 -0.72 16.88
N ALA A 25 -8.25 -0.69 16.39
CA ALA A 25 -7.50 0.56 16.24
C ALA A 25 -8.07 1.49 15.16
N TYR A 26 -8.69 0.91 14.13
CA TYR A 26 -9.36 1.66 13.06
C TYR A 26 -10.75 2.16 13.50
N GLU A 27 -11.46 1.36 14.29
CA GLU A 27 -12.82 1.66 14.75
C GLU A 27 -12.93 3.02 15.44
N SER A 28 -11.95 3.37 16.26
CA SER A 28 -11.91 4.67 16.94
C SER A 28 -11.70 5.86 15.99
N LEU A 29 -11.20 5.60 14.77
CA LEU A 29 -10.89 6.63 13.77
C LEU A 29 -11.99 6.78 12.72
N HIS A 30 -12.85 5.77 12.54
CA HIS A 30 -13.72 5.67 11.37
C HIS A 30 -14.59 6.92 11.14
N ASP A 31 -15.31 7.36 12.18
CA ASP A 31 -16.23 8.51 12.07
C ASP A 31 -15.48 9.84 11.83
N TRP A 32 -14.20 9.91 12.18
CA TRP A 32 -13.37 11.07 11.86
C TRP A 32 -12.81 10.99 10.43
N LEU A 33 -12.51 9.79 9.94
CA LEU A 33 -12.02 9.56 8.60
C LEU A 33 -13.13 9.76 7.56
N VAL A 34 -14.34 9.25 7.83
CA VAL A 34 -15.51 9.31 6.95
C VAL A 34 -16.68 10.00 7.70
N PRO A 35 -16.61 11.31 7.91
CA PRO A 35 -17.63 12.06 8.66
C PRO A 35 -19.00 12.05 7.97
N THR A 36 -20.05 12.41 8.70
CA THR A 36 -21.42 12.47 8.15
C THR A 36 -21.61 13.56 7.09
N ASP A 37 -20.82 14.63 7.14
CA ASP A 37 -20.74 15.68 6.12
C ASP A 37 -19.30 15.93 5.67
N TRP A 38 -19.12 16.44 4.44
CA TRP A 38 -17.78 16.75 3.89
C TRP A 38 -17.42 18.24 3.99
N GLU A 39 -18.42 19.12 3.99
CA GLU A 39 -18.26 20.58 3.95
C GLU A 39 -19.01 21.26 5.12
N GLY A 40 -19.24 20.53 6.22
CA GLY A 40 -20.02 21.00 7.37
C GLY A 40 -19.31 20.84 8.71
N ALA A 41 -20.10 20.94 9.77
CA ALA A 41 -19.61 20.93 11.14
C ALA A 41 -19.02 19.56 11.53
N ALA A 42 -19.57 18.46 10.99
CA ALA A 42 -19.05 17.12 11.27
C ALA A 42 -17.63 16.98 10.73
N ARG A 43 -17.37 17.47 9.50
CA ARG A 43 -16.01 17.49 8.95
C ARG A 43 -15.04 18.30 9.82
N ALA A 44 -15.42 19.51 10.25
CA ALA A 44 -14.56 20.34 11.06
C ALA A 44 -14.22 19.68 12.41
N SER A 45 -15.22 19.08 13.07
CA SER A 45 -15.03 18.34 14.31
C SER A 45 -14.14 17.11 14.12
N ALA A 46 -14.33 16.37 13.03
CA ALA A 46 -13.51 15.22 12.67
C ALA A 46 -12.04 15.59 12.44
N ASP A 47 -11.77 16.70 11.74
CA ASP A 47 -10.41 17.17 11.49
C ASP A 47 -9.71 17.57 12.80
N ALA A 48 -10.42 18.24 13.72
CA ALA A 48 -9.89 18.56 15.04
C ALA A 48 -9.59 17.29 15.87
N ALA A 49 -10.48 16.29 15.83
CA ALA A 49 -10.28 15.03 16.54
C ALA A 49 -9.07 14.25 16.00
N LEU A 50 -8.88 14.19 14.68
CA LEU A 50 -7.70 13.58 14.06
C LEU A 50 -6.42 14.31 14.47
N GLN A 51 -6.41 15.64 14.46
CA GLN A 51 -5.26 16.43 14.89
C GLN A 51 -4.92 16.19 16.36
N GLN A 52 -5.92 16.17 17.23
CA GLN A 52 -5.74 15.86 18.65
C GLN A 52 -5.20 14.45 18.85
N HIS A 53 -5.78 13.45 18.19
CA HIS A 53 -5.31 12.07 18.27
C HIS A 53 -3.84 11.93 17.83
N ILE A 54 -3.46 12.60 16.73
CA ILE A 54 -2.08 12.64 16.25
C ILE A 54 -1.16 13.36 17.24
N ALA A 55 -1.61 14.42 17.89
CA ALA A 55 -0.82 15.13 18.91
C ALA A 55 -0.59 14.28 20.16
N GLU A 56 -1.58 13.50 20.59
CA GLU A 56 -1.52 12.65 21.78
C GLU A 56 -0.72 11.35 21.56
N HIS A 57 -0.89 10.71 20.40
CA HIS A 57 -0.36 9.36 20.13
C HIS A 57 0.79 9.35 19.12
N GLY A 58 1.01 10.47 18.41
CA GLY A 58 2.03 10.62 17.38
C GLY A 58 1.58 10.16 15.99
N MET A 59 2.14 10.80 14.96
CA MET A 59 1.84 10.49 13.55
C MET A 59 2.07 9.02 13.18
N ARG A 60 3.12 8.40 13.74
CA ARG A 60 3.44 6.99 13.46
C ARG A 60 2.35 6.04 13.95
N ALA A 61 1.84 6.23 15.17
CA ALA A 61 0.78 5.40 15.74
C ALA A 61 -0.51 5.56 14.93
N PHE A 62 -0.85 6.80 14.57
CA PHE A 62 -1.99 7.08 13.69
C PHE A 62 -1.86 6.38 12.32
N GLN A 63 -0.70 6.49 11.67
CA GLN A 63 -0.45 5.82 10.39
C GLN A 63 -0.56 4.30 10.51
N GLN A 64 -0.03 3.71 11.59
CA GLN A 64 -0.16 2.27 11.86
C GLN A 64 -1.62 1.87 12.02
N ALA A 65 -2.40 2.57 12.86
CA ALA A 65 -3.82 2.30 13.08
C ALA A 65 -4.66 2.44 11.80
N LEU A 66 -4.36 3.46 10.99
CA LEU A 66 -5.05 3.71 9.72
C LEU A 66 -4.73 2.64 8.67
N THR A 67 -3.45 2.28 8.53
CA THR A 67 -2.98 1.47 7.39
C THR A 67 -2.91 -0.02 7.66
N ALA A 68 -3.03 -0.49 8.92
CA ALA A 68 -3.02 -1.91 9.26
C ALA A 68 -4.08 -2.74 8.50
N GLY A 69 -5.15 -2.08 8.05
CA GLY A 69 -6.31 -2.72 7.44
C GLY A 69 -7.43 -2.92 8.44
N GLN A 70 -8.65 -3.00 7.94
CA GLN A 70 -9.85 -3.19 8.74
C GLN A 70 -10.90 -3.99 7.97
N TYR A 71 -11.79 -4.67 8.68
CA TYR A 71 -12.70 -5.67 8.11
C TYR A 71 -14.14 -5.48 8.60
N THR A 72 -14.45 -4.34 9.23
CA THR A 72 -15.71 -4.06 9.92
C THR A 72 -16.47 -2.85 9.37
N ARG A 73 -15.81 -2.01 8.57
CA ARG A 73 -16.36 -0.78 7.97
C ARG A 73 -16.22 -0.83 6.44
N PRO A 74 -17.17 -1.43 5.71
CA PRO A 74 -17.08 -1.56 4.25
C PRO A 74 -16.93 -0.24 3.48
N GLU A 75 -17.43 0.86 4.03
CA GLU A 75 -17.33 2.21 3.46
C GLU A 75 -16.03 2.94 3.87
N GLY A 76 -15.25 2.36 4.77
CA GLY A 76 -14.05 2.93 5.34
C GLY A 76 -12.81 2.79 4.46
N LEU A 77 -11.80 3.60 4.76
CA LEU A 77 -10.45 3.47 4.21
C LEU A 77 -9.82 2.13 4.62
N PHE A 78 -8.94 1.59 3.76
CA PHE A 78 -8.14 0.37 4.00
C PHE A 78 -8.99 -0.86 4.37
N TYR A 79 -10.23 -0.93 3.87
CA TYR A 79 -11.10 -2.09 4.04
C TYR A 79 -10.53 -3.32 3.33
N GLY A 80 -10.40 -4.44 4.01
CA GLY A 80 -9.85 -5.68 3.46
C GLY A 80 -10.89 -6.66 2.89
N GLY A 81 -12.19 -6.33 2.97
CA GLY A 81 -13.28 -7.18 2.49
C GLY A 81 -13.80 -8.18 3.53
N THR A 82 -14.80 -8.98 3.17
CA THR A 82 -15.33 -10.09 3.97
C THR A 82 -15.03 -11.46 3.36
N ALA A 83 -14.48 -11.47 2.15
CA ALA A 83 -14.05 -12.65 1.42
C ALA A 83 -12.96 -12.26 0.42
N ARG A 84 -12.32 -13.28 -0.17
CA ARG A 84 -11.36 -13.09 -1.26
C ARG A 84 -12.08 -12.48 -2.46
N THR A 85 -11.68 -11.29 -2.89
CA THR A 85 -12.35 -10.56 -3.98
C THR A 85 -12.08 -11.20 -5.34
N TRP A 86 -12.90 -10.83 -6.34
CA TRP A 86 -12.68 -11.24 -7.72
C TRP A 86 -11.26 -10.90 -8.19
N SER A 87 -10.79 -9.66 -7.96
CA SER A 87 -9.44 -9.22 -8.36
C SER A 87 -8.33 -10.09 -7.75
N ALA A 88 -8.48 -10.49 -6.48
CA ALA A 88 -7.50 -11.35 -5.80
C ALA A 88 -7.48 -12.77 -6.37
N GLN A 89 -8.66 -13.33 -6.63
CA GLN A 89 -8.79 -14.65 -7.26
C GLN A 89 -8.23 -14.65 -8.68
N THR A 90 -8.53 -13.62 -9.46
CA THR A 90 -8.01 -13.44 -10.83
C THR A 90 -6.50 -13.33 -10.85
N LEU A 91 -5.89 -12.56 -9.94
CA LEU A 91 -4.43 -12.50 -9.84
C LEU A 91 -3.84 -13.90 -9.58
N GLY A 92 -4.36 -14.62 -8.59
CA GLY A 92 -3.88 -15.97 -8.27
C GLY A 92 -4.10 -16.98 -9.40
N GLN A 93 -5.15 -16.83 -10.20
CA GLN A 93 -5.37 -17.62 -11.41
C GLN A 93 -4.33 -17.29 -12.49
N LEU A 94 -4.15 -16.00 -12.82
CA LEU A 94 -3.19 -15.56 -13.83
C LEU A 94 -1.77 -15.98 -13.48
N LEU A 95 -1.36 -15.89 -12.21
CA LEU A 95 -0.03 -16.33 -11.79
C LEU A 95 0.18 -17.83 -12.06
N ARG A 96 -0.82 -18.68 -11.78
CA ARG A 96 -0.73 -20.13 -12.04
C ARG A 96 -0.79 -20.47 -13.53
N GLU A 97 -1.51 -19.69 -14.33
CA GLU A 97 -1.65 -19.93 -15.77
C GLU A 97 -0.44 -19.43 -16.57
N GLN A 98 0.13 -18.29 -16.18
CA GLN A 98 1.18 -17.61 -16.95
C GLN A 98 2.60 -18.02 -16.52
N LEU A 99 2.78 -18.58 -15.32
CA LEU A 99 4.07 -19.06 -14.85
C LEU A 99 4.10 -20.59 -14.89
N PRO A 100 4.83 -21.19 -15.86
CA PRO A 100 4.80 -22.63 -16.08
C PRO A 100 5.47 -23.41 -14.95
N ASP A 101 5.15 -24.70 -14.88
CA ASP A 101 5.84 -25.66 -14.02
C ASP A 101 7.36 -25.61 -14.29
N GLY A 102 8.15 -25.43 -13.22
CA GLY A 102 9.60 -25.33 -13.29
C GLY A 102 10.18 -23.92 -13.16
N VAL A 103 9.36 -22.87 -13.07
CA VAL A 103 9.82 -21.54 -12.67
C VAL A 103 10.35 -21.58 -11.24
N ARG A 104 11.68 -21.46 -11.10
CA ARG A 104 12.39 -21.54 -9.80
C ARG A 104 12.44 -20.22 -9.06
N ARG A 105 12.50 -19.09 -9.77
CA ARG A 105 12.61 -17.75 -9.19
C ARG A 105 11.67 -16.77 -9.88
N VAL A 106 11.01 -15.93 -9.09
CA VAL A 106 10.18 -14.82 -9.54
C VAL A 106 10.61 -13.56 -8.80
N ALA A 107 10.71 -12.46 -9.54
CA ALA A 107 10.93 -11.14 -8.97
C ALA A 107 9.70 -10.28 -9.25
N VAL A 108 9.23 -9.57 -8.22
CA VAL A 108 8.08 -8.66 -8.33
C VAL A 108 8.55 -7.26 -7.96
N LEU A 109 8.31 -6.31 -8.87
CA LEU A 109 8.48 -4.89 -8.61
C LEU A 109 7.08 -4.27 -8.55
N ASP A 110 6.62 -4.00 -7.33
CA ASP A 110 5.30 -3.45 -7.04
C ASP A 110 5.43 -1.94 -6.84
N LEU A 111 4.83 -1.15 -7.73
CA LEU A 111 5.03 0.30 -7.78
C LEU A 111 3.94 1.01 -6.97
N HIS A 112 4.37 1.81 -5.99
CA HIS A 112 3.49 2.60 -5.12
C HIS A 112 3.84 4.08 -5.23
N THR A 113 2.83 4.92 -5.04
CA THR A 113 3.01 6.36 -4.85
C THR A 113 2.28 6.81 -3.60
N GLY A 114 2.78 7.86 -2.95
CA GLY A 114 2.11 8.48 -1.81
C GLY A 114 3.04 8.80 -0.64
N LEU A 115 3.96 7.89 -0.30
CA LEU A 115 4.73 8.00 0.94
C LEU A 115 6.23 8.28 0.68
N GLY A 116 6.88 8.92 1.66
CA GLY A 116 8.31 9.16 1.65
C GLY A 116 8.74 10.38 0.82
N PRO A 117 10.06 10.54 0.59
CA PRO A 117 10.59 11.69 -0.14
C PRO A 117 10.15 11.72 -1.61
N THR A 118 9.92 12.91 -2.13
CA THR A 118 9.41 13.12 -3.48
C THR A 118 10.25 12.41 -4.54
N ALA A 119 9.60 11.53 -5.32
CA ALA A 119 10.18 10.75 -6.42
C ALA A 119 11.34 9.79 -6.06
N TYR A 120 11.61 9.55 -4.77
CA TYR A 120 12.79 8.78 -4.35
C TYR A 120 12.73 7.30 -4.80
N GLY A 121 11.57 6.67 -4.66
CA GLY A 121 11.42 5.24 -4.95
C GLY A 121 12.15 4.40 -3.91
N GLU A 122 11.68 4.45 -2.66
CA GLU A 122 12.23 3.65 -1.56
C GLU A 122 11.99 2.16 -1.86
N PRO A 123 13.05 1.33 -1.94
CA PRO A 123 12.90 -0.10 -2.12
C PRO A 123 12.62 -0.79 -0.79
N ILE A 124 11.43 -1.36 -0.69
CA ILE A 124 10.91 -2.03 0.49
C ILE A 124 10.71 -3.50 0.15
N LEU A 125 11.46 -4.37 0.82
CA LEU A 125 11.22 -5.81 0.77
C LEU A 125 9.95 -6.14 1.55
N ILE A 126 9.03 -6.84 0.88
CA ILE A 126 7.93 -7.56 1.52
C ILE A 126 8.34 -9.05 1.60
N PRO A 127 8.77 -9.54 2.78
CA PRO A 127 9.40 -10.86 2.87
C PRO A 127 8.39 -11.97 2.65
N CYS A 128 8.80 -12.96 1.85
CA CYS A 128 8.07 -14.18 1.54
C CYS A 128 8.70 -15.41 2.21
N ALA A 129 9.99 -15.35 2.57
CA ALA A 129 10.71 -16.40 3.27
C ALA A 129 11.87 -15.85 4.09
N ARG A 130 12.45 -16.70 4.93
CA ARG A 130 13.68 -16.37 5.66
C ARG A 130 14.84 -16.24 4.66
N GLY A 131 15.64 -15.19 4.81
CA GLY A 131 16.82 -14.93 3.97
C GLY A 131 16.56 -13.98 2.79
N ASP A 132 15.30 -13.58 2.56
CA ASP A 132 14.92 -12.67 1.48
C ASP A 132 15.64 -11.33 1.53
N LEU A 133 15.91 -10.80 2.74
CA LEU A 133 16.61 -9.52 2.90
C LEU A 133 18.06 -9.58 2.40
N ALA A 134 18.77 -10.67 2.68
CA ALA A 134 20.13 -10.86 2.18
C ALA A 134 20.14 -10.93 0.65
N ARG A 135 19.20 -11.68 0.06
CA ARG A 135 19.04 -11.79 -1.40
C ARG A 135 18.69 -10.44 -2.03
N ALA A 136 17.69 -9.75 -1.49
CA ALA A 136 17.26 -8.44 -1.97
C ALA A 136 18.40 -7.40 -1.90
N ARG A 137 19.17 -7.38 -0.82
CA ARG A 137 20.35 -6.51 -0.71
C ARG A 137 21.47 -6.90 -1.67
N ALA A 138 21.66 -8.17 -1.97
CA ALA A 138 22.60 -8.61 -3.00
C ALA A 138 22.17 -8.16 -4.41
N TRP A 139 20.85 -8.11 -4.69
CA TRP A 139 20.33 -7.71 -6.00
C TRP A 139 20.29 -6.19 -6.18
N PHE A 140 19.83 -5.48 -5.16
CA PHE A 140 19.46 -4.07 -5.25
C PHE A 140 20.33 -3.14 -4.41
N GLY A 141 21.23 -3.67 -3.58
CA GLY A 141 22.12 -2.90 -2.72
C GLY A 141 21.59 -2.71 -1.29
N CYS A 142 22.40 -2.06 -0.45
CA CYS A 142 22.11 -1.87 0.98
C CYS A 142 20.94 -0.90 1.26
N GLU A 143 20.44 -0.20 0.23
CA GLU A 143 19.31 0.72 0.35
C GLU A 143 17.98 0.02 0.63
N VAL A 144 17.85 -1.27 0.31
CA VAL A 144 16.63 -2.05 0.59
C VAL A 144 16.29 -2.05 2.08
N ARG A 145 15.08 -1.57 2.38
CA ARG A 145 14.43 -1.63 3.69
C ARG A 145 13.61 -2.91 3.81
N SER A 146 13.41 -3.41 5.03
CA SER A 146 12.51 -4.54 5.31
C SER A 146 11.31 -4.06 6.11
N LEU A 147 10.14 -4.66 5.90
CA LEU A 147 8.96 -4.40 6.74
C LEU A 147 8.99 -5.13 8.09
N VAL A 148 9.85 -6.14 8.26
CA VAL A 148 9.98 -6.88 9.52
C VAL A 148 10.59 -5.98 10.58
N ALA A 149 9.89 -5.80 11.71
CA ALA A 149 10.25 -4.82 12.74
C ALA A 149 11.70 -4.93 13.22
N GLU A 150 12.23 -6.16 13.38
CA GLU A 150 13.60 -6.45 13.83
C GLU A 150 14.67 -6.10 12.78
N GLU A 151 14.32 -6.12 11.50
CA GLU A 151 15.24 -5.90 10.36
C GLU A 151 14.91 -4.61 9.58
N SER A 152 13.96 -3.82 10.09
CA SER A 152 13.41 -2.65 9.40
C SER A 152 14.39 -1.49 9.27
N ALA A 153 15.41 -1.45 10.13
CA ALA A 153 16.46 -0.47 10.10
C ALA A 153 17.49 -0.79 9.00
N ASN A 154 17.84 0.22 8.20
CA ASN A 154 19.04 0.17 7.37
C ASN A 154 20.33 0.30 8.22
N ILE A 155 21.48 0.35 7.55
CA ILE A 155 22.80 0.55 8.20
C ILE A 155 22.85 1.87 9.01
N THR A 156 21.97 2.85 8.73
CA THR A 156 21.86 4.12 9.47
C THR A 156 20.78 4.15 10.55
N GLY A 157 20.06 3.04 10.81
CA GLY A 157 19.03 2.96 11.85
C GLY A 157 17.62 3.40 11.42
N GLU A 158 17.42 3.77 10.16
CA GLU A 158 16.14 4.28 9.63
C GLU A 158 15.20 3.14 9.25
N LYS A 159 13.95 3.20 9.73
CA LYS A 159 12.89 2.21 9.46
C LYS A 159 12.21 2.47 8.11
N ALA A 160 11.64 1.42 7.52
CA ALA A 160 10.81 1.51 6.31
C ALA A 160 9.67 2.52 6.47
N VAL A 161 9.33 3.21 5.37
CA VAL A 161 8.24 4.19 5.33
C VAL A 161 6.86 3.52 5.43
N ALA A 162 6.73 2.26 5.01
CA ALA A 162 5.50 1.47 5.12
C ALA A 162 5.43 0.62 6.41
N ALA A 163 4.20 0.33 6.86
CA ALA A 163 3.94 -0.53 8.02
C ALA A 163 4.00 -2.02 7.65
N GLU A 164 4.16 -2.89 8.65
CA GLU A 164 3.93 -4.33 8.50
C GLU A 164 2.42 -4.58 8.33
N LEU A 165 2.05 -5.42 7.36
CA LEU A 165 0.68 -5.57 6.90
C LEU A 165 0.33 -7.05 6.75
N GLU A 166 -0.89 -7.38 7.15
CA GLU A 166 -1.49 -8.67 6.83
C GLU A 166 -2.29 -8.60 5.53
N GLY A 167 -2.34 -9.71 4.80
CA GLY A 167 -3.14 -9.80 3.59
C GLY A 167 -2.55 -9.13 2.35
N THR A 168 -1.23 -9.00 2.29
CA THR A 168 -0.54 -8.32 1.20
C THR A 168 -0.59 -9.07 -0.12
N LEU A 169 -0.35 -8.37 -1.23
CA LEU A 169 -0.16 -8.98 -2.55
C LEU A 169 0.95 -10.04 -2.54
N ALA A 170 2.03 -9.81 -1.79
CA ALA A 170 3.12 -10.79 -1.65
C ALA A 170 2.63 -12.14 -1.15
N ARG A 171 1.69 -12.16 -0.18
CA ARG A 171 1.03 -13.38 0.27
C ARG A 171 0.24 -14.06 -0.84
N GLY A 172 -0.41 -13.30 -1.71
CA GLY A 172 -1.03 -13.82 -2.92
C GLY A 172 -0.08 -14.53 -3.86
N PHE A 173 1.12 -13.97 -4.06
CA PHE A 173 2.16 -14.62 -4.86
C PHE A 173 2.65 -15.91 -4.20
N GLN A 174 2.86 -15.92 -2.88
CA GLN A 174 3.26 -17.12 -2.14
C GLN A 174 2.21 -18.23 -2.20
N GLU A 175 0.92 -17.88 -2.02
CA GLU A 175 -0.20 -18.82 -2.11
C GLU A 175 -0.31 -19.42 -3.52
N ALA A 176 -0.11 -18.61 -4.57
CA ALA A 176 -0.18 -19.05 -5.96
C ALA A 176 1.05 -19.85 -6.42
N LEU A 177 2.24 -19.57 -5.87
CA LEU A 177 3.53 -20.11 -6.32
C LEU A 177 4.33 -20.70 -5.14
N PRO A 178 3.81 -21.71 -4.41
CA PRO A 178 4.39 -22.16 -3.14
C PRO A 178 5.78 -22.82 -3.24
N LYS A 179 6.24 -23.15 -4.46
CA LYS A 179 7.53 -23.81 -4.72
C LYS A 179 8.55 -22.87 -5.37
N THR A 180 8.21 -21.59 -5.54
CA THR A 180 9.03 -20.61 -6.26
C THR A 180 9.69 -19.68 -5.26
N GLU A 181 10.99 -19.42 -5.44
CA GLU A 181 11.67 -18.37 -4.69
C GLU A 181 11.19 -17.00 -5.19
N ILE A 182 10.50 -16.26 -4.33
CA ILE A 182 9.95 -14.94 -4.67
C ILE A 182 10.82 -13.84 -4.04
N THR A 183 11.21 -12.86 -4.83
CA THR A 183 11.79 -11.59 -4.35
C THR A 183 10.78 -10.48 -4.64
N PHE A 184 10.03 -10.05 -3.62
CA PHE A 184 8.97 -9.04 -3.77
C PHE A 184 9.44 -7.68 -3.23
N ILE A 185 9.61 -6.70 -4.12
CA ILE A 185 10.02 -5.34 -3.77
C ILE A 185 8.88 -4.38 -4.07
N GLY A 186 8.43 -3.66 -3.05
CA GLY A 186 7.67 -2.43 -3.22
C GLY A 186 8.63 -1.28 -3.53
N LEU A 187 8.35 -0.49 -4.57
CA LEU A 187 9.01 0.79 -4.82
C LEU A 187 8.04 1.92 -4.48
N GLU A 188 8.28 2.60 -3.37
CA GLU A 188 7.40 3.66 -2.87
C GLU A 188 7.94 5.04 -3.28
N PHE A 189 7.17 5.74 -4.11
CA PHE A 189 7.52 7.06 -4.61
C PHE A 189 6.74 8.16 -3.89
N GLY A 190 7.45 9.00 -3.14
CA GLY A 190 6.84 10.13 -2.46
C GLY A 190 6.21 11.13 -3.42
N THR A 191 5.11 11.72 -2.97
CA THR A 191 4.33 12.70 -3.74
C THR A 191 4.10 13.96 -2.92
N ARG A 192 2.98 14.06 -2.21
CA ARG A 192 2.57 15.19 -1.38
C ARG A 192 2.74 14.87 0.11
N GLN A 193 2.47 15.87 0.95
CA GLN A 193 2.45 15.65 2.40
C GLN A 193 1.38 14.62 2.77
N VAL A 194 1.63 13.85 3.83
CA VAL A 194 0.73 12.77 4.29
C VAL A 194 -0.69 13.27 4.55
N THR A 195 -0.85 14.50 5.05
CA THR A 195 -2.15 15.14 5.30
C THR A 195 -2.93 15.41 4.02
N ASP A 196 -2.25 15.78 2.93
CA ASP A 196 -2.86 15.99 1.61
C ASP A 196 -3.33 14.65 1.02
N VAL A 197 -2.49 13.62 1.13
CA VAL A 197 -2.81 12.26 0.68
C VAL A 197 -4.00 11.70 1.46
N LEU A 198 -4.00 11.87 2.79
CA LEU A 198 -5.11 11.46 3.64
C LEU A 198 -6.40 12.19 3.28
N THR A 199 -6.34 13.50 3.04
CA THR A 199 -7.51 14.29 2.64
C THR A 199 -8.10 13.79 1.33
N ALA A 200 -7.25 13.47 0.34
CA ALA A 200 -7.71 12.91 -0.93
C ALA A 200 -8.38 11.54 -0.75
N LEU A 201 -7.78 10.64 0.05
CA LEU A 201 -8.37 9.34 0.36
C LEU A 201 -9.73 9.46 1.05
N ARG A 202 -9.84 10.35 2.04
CA ARG A 202 -11.11 10.61 2.75
C ARG A 202 -12.17 11.18 1.81
N ALA A 203 -11.81 12.11 0.93
CA ALA A 203 -12.74 12.69 -0.05
C ALA A 203 -13.32 11.61 -0.98
N ASP A 204 -12.46 10.75 -1.50
CA ASP A 204 -12.83 9.65 -2.39
C ASP A 204 -13.80 8.66 -1.72
N HIS A 205 -13.51 8.24 -0.49
CA HIS A 205 -14.36 7.32 0.27
C HIS A 205 -15.68 7.97 0.69
N TRP A 206 -15.65 9.23 1.14
CA TRP A 206 -16.85 9.95 1.53
C TRP A 206 -17.82 10.11 0.35
N VAL A 207 -17.32 10.52 -0.82
CA VAL A 207 -18.17 10.66 -2.00
C VAL A 207 -18.73 9.32 -2.44
N HIS A 208 -17.93 8.25 -2.42
CA HIS A 208 -18.41 6.92 -2.75
C HIS A 208 -19.53 6.44 -1.81
N ALA A 209 -19.38 6.65 -0.50
CA ALA A 209 -20.33 6.21 0.51
C ALA A 209 -21.60 7.08 0.58
N ARG A 210 -21.46 8.40 0.48
CA ARG A 210 -22.54 9.36 0.80
C ARG A 210 -23.10 10.10 -0.40
N ALA A 211 -22.34 10.25 -1.48
CA ALA A 211 -22.72 11.04 -2.63
C ALA A 211 -22.36 10.40 -3.99
N PRO A 212 -22.59 9.09 -4.21
CA PRO A 212 -22.09 8.39 -5.40
C PRO A 212 -22.70 8.88 -6.72
N ARG A 213 -23.83 9.60 -6.67
CA ARG A 213 -24.51 10.18 -7.84
C ARG A 213 -24.19 11.67 -8.06
N ASP A 214 -23.40 12.28 -7.18
CA ASP A 214 -22.99 13.68 -7.32
C ASP A 214 -21.74 13.75 -8.22
N ALA A 215 -21.97 14.09 -9.50
CA ALA A 215 -20.91 14.16 -10.50
C ALA A 215 -19.88 15.26 -10.19
N VAL A 216 -20.30 16.37 -9.58
CA VAL A 216 -19.41 17.50 -9.26
C VAL A 216 -18.45 17.11 -8.15
N ARG A 217 -18.96 16.54 -7.06
CA ARG A 217 -18.13 16.05 -5.94
C ARG A 217 -17.27 14.87 -6.35
N SER A 218 -17.79 13.96 -7.17
CA SER A 218 -17.01 12.83 -7.72
C SER A 218 -15.83 13.31 -8.55
N ALA A 219 -16.05 14.27 -9.46
CA ALA A 219 -14.98 14.85 -10.26
C ALA A 219 -13.95 15.60 -9.39
N ALA A 220 -14.39 16.30 -8.33
CA ALA A 220 -13.50 16.97 -7.39
C ALA A 220 -12.62 15.98 -6.61
N ALA A 221 -13.21 14.92 -6.05
CA ALA A 221 -12.49 13.87 -5.34
C ALA A 221 -11.49 13.13 -6.25
N GLN A 222 -11.86 12.84 -7.50
CA GLN A 222 -10.96 12.26 -8.49
C GLN A 222 -9.76 13.15 -8.81
N ARG A 223 -9.95 14.47 -8.94
CA ARG A 223 -8.85 15.43 -9.12
C ARG A 223 -7.92 15.46 -7.91
N LEU A 224 -8.47 15.45 -6.69
CA LEU A 224 -7.68 15.39 -5.46
C LEU A 224 -6.84 14.10 -5.40
N MET A 225 -7.45 12.95 -5.71
CA MET A 225 -6.76 11.67 -5.78
C MET A 225 -5.62 11.69 -6.80
N ARG A 226 -5.88 12.18 -8.02
CA ARG A 226 -4.83 12.29 -9.03
C ARG A 226 -3.68 13.18 -8.55
N ALA A 227 -3.98 14.37 -8.01
CA ALA A 227 -2.95 15.28 -7.53
C ALA A 227 -2.17 14.73 -6.32
N ALA A 228 -2.79 13.89 -5.49
CA ALA A 228 -2.14 13.28 -4.33
C ALA A 228 -1.19 12.13 -4.71
N PHE A 229 -1.50 11.37 -5.75
CA PHE A 229 -0.76 10.16 -6.13
C PHE A 229 0.05 10.30 -7.43
N TYR A 230 -0.08 11.43 -8.13
CA TYR A 230 0.62 11.71 -9.37
C TYR A 230 1.08 13.18 -9.42
N CYS A 231 2.37 13.40 -9.23
CA CYS A 231 2.98 14.71 -9.40
C CYS A 231 3.18 14.97 -10.90
N GLU A 232 2.36 15.84 -11.47
CA GLU A 232 2.36 16.17 -12.90
C GLU A 232 3.50 17.14 -13.26
N THR A 233 4.73 16.75 -12.99
CA THR A 233 5.93 17.48 -13.40
C THR A 233 6.87 16.56 -14.20
N PRO A 234 7.50 17.06 -15.29
CA PRO A 234 8.45 16.27 -16.05
C PRO A 234 9.59 15.71 -15.20
N ALA A 235 10.04 16.46 -14.19
CA ALA A 235 11.10 16.04 -13.28
C ALA A 235 10.71 14.82 -12.43
N TRP A 236 9.51 14.83 -11.83
CA TRP A 236 9.03 13.69 -11.04
C TRP A 236 8.82 12.46 -11.93
N GLN A 237 8.22 12.62 -13.10
CA GLN A 237 8.01 11.53 -14.06
C GLN A 237 9.33 10.89 -14.52
N ALA A 238 10.34 11.72 -14.85
CA ALA A 238 11.65 11.24 -15.25
C ALA A 238 12.36 10.48 -14.11
N ALA A 239 12.26 10.97 -12.87
CA ALA A 239 12.82 10.30 -11.70
C ALA A 239 12.16 8.94 -11.43
N VAL A 240 10.82 8.88 -11.46
CA VAL A 240 10.07 7.62 -11.28
C VAL A 240 10.43 6.61 -12.37
N TYR A 241 10.47 7.04 -13.63
CA TYR A 241 10.85 6.18 -14.76
C TYR A 241 12.29 5.67 -14.62
N GLY A 242 13.26 6.57 -14.42
CA GLY A 242 14.67 6.21 -14.32
C GLY A 242 14.94 5.25 -13.17
N ARG A 243 14.31 5.48 -12.03
CA ARG A 243 14.44 4.63 -10.85
C ARG A 243 13.80 3.25 -11.05
N THR A 244 12.62 3.21 -11.65
CA THR A 244 11.95 1.94 -11.99
C THR A 244 12.79 1.14 -12.99
N ALA A 245 13.32 1.79 -14.03
CA ALA A 245 14.18 1.16 -15.03
C ALA A 245 15.47 0.59 -14.41
N ASP A 246 16.14 1.32 -13.52
CA ASP A 246 17.29 0.82 -12.75
C ASP A 246 16.95 -0.48 -12.00
N PHE A 247 15.82 -0.53 -11.28
CA PHE A 247 15.39 -1.74 -10.58
C PHE A 247 15.04 -2.90 -11.51
N VAL A 248 14.41 -2.62 -12.66
CA VAL A 248 14.16 -3.63 -13.69
C VAL A 248 15.48 -4.22 -14.20
N PHE A 249 16.48 -3.40 -14.54
CA PHE A 249 17.78 -3.89 -15.01
C PHE A 249 18.53 -4.70 -13.95
N ARG A 250 18.52 -4.25 -12.69
CA ARG A 250 19.11 -5.00 -11.57
C ARG A 250 18.42 -6.35 -11.39
N THR A 251 17.10 -6.38 -11.49
CA THR A 251 16.28 -7.60 -11.43
C THR A 251 16.66 -8.59 -12.54
N CYS A 252 16.68 -8.13 -13.80
CA CYS A 252 17.05 -8.97 -14.93
C CYS A 252 18.46 -9.55 -14.79
N ARG A 253 19.44 -8.73 -14.37
CA ARG A 253 20.82 -9.18 -14.13
C ARG A 253 20.88 -10.25 -13.03
N ALA A 254 20.13 -10.07 -11.95
CA ALA A 254 20.11 -11.03 -10.85
C ALA A 254 19.44 -12.35 -11.23
N LEU A 255 18.32 -12.30 -11.95
CA LEU A 255 17.62 -13.50 -12.44
C LEU A 255 18.42 -14.30 -13.48
N ALA A 256 19.34 -13.65 -14.21
CA ALA A 256 20.22 -14.29 -15.18
C ALA A 256 21.39 -15.07 -14.55
N GLN A 257 21.72 -14.81 -13.28
CA GLN A 257 22.73 -15.60 -12.56
C GLN A 257 22.20 -17.02 -12.34
N PRO A 258 23.05 -18.07 -12.28
CA PRO A 258 22.57 -19.40 -11.87
C PRO A 258 21.86 -19.34 -10.51
N ALA A 259 20.89 -20.24 -10.28
CA ALA A 259 20.29 -20.42 -8.96
C ALA A 259 21.18 -21.33 -8.12
#